data_AF-A0A1Z9E9T6-F1
#
_entry.id   AF-A0A1Z9E9T6-F1
#
_cell.length_a   1.000
_cell.length_b   1.000
_cell.length_c   1.000
_cell.angle_alpha   90.00
_cell.angle_beta   90.00
_cell.angle_gamma   90.00
#
_symmetry.space_group_name_H-M   'P 1'
#
loop_
_entity.id
_entity.type
_entity.pdbx_description
1 polymer ?
#
loop_
_entity_poly.entity_id
_entity_poly.type
_entity_poly.pdbx_seq_one_letter_code
_entity_poly.pdbx_strand_id
1 'polypeptide(L)' 'MKTNQMRTTTKAQALEQFRYNWKASGSTDLVAKREAWGIFTDELCREGYITMKKYESWSNPF' A
#
# COMPACT_ATOMS: atom_id res chain seq x y z
N MET A 1 2.62 25.49 -3.56
CA MET A 1 3.81 24.80 -3.02
C MET A 1 3.43 23.36 -2.73
N LYS A 2 4.03 22.37 -3.41
CA LYS A 2 3.90 20.97 -2.98
C LYS A 2 4.81 20.84 -1.76
N THR A 3 4.22 20.83 -0.56
CA THR A 3 4.95 20.53 0.68
C THR A 3 5.79 19.28 0.45
N ASN A 4 7.04 19.32 0.91
CA ASN A 4 7.96 18.19 0.92
C ASN A 4 7.37 17.12 1.87
N GLN A 5 6.32 16.44 1.42
CA GLN A 5 5.57 15.46 2.20
C GLN A 5 6.55 14.33 2.44
N MET A 6 7.01 14.22 3.70
CA MET A 6 8.02 13.25 4.07
C MET A 6 7.51 11.88 3.63
N ARG A 7 8.28 11.18 2.77
CA ARG A 7 7.95 9.87 2.20
C ARG A 7 8.07 8.77 3.27
N THR A 8 7.34 8.93 4.36
CA THR A 8 7.59 8.29 5.66
C THR A 8 6.87 6.97 5.82
N THR A 9 5.83 6.68 5.01
CA THR A 9 5.06 5.45 5.16
C THR A 9 5.99 4.25 5.07
N THR A 10 6.04 3.50 6.16
CA THR A 10 6.79 2.24 6.27
C THR A 10 5.96 1.09 5.75
N LYS A 11 6.59 -0.05 5.44
CA LYS A 11 5.85 -1.26 5.01
C LYS A 11 4.85 -1.71 6.07
N ALA A 12 5.22 -1.60 7.35
CA ALA A 12 4.36 -1.95 8.47
C ALA A 12 3.09 -1.10 8.53
N GLN A 13 3.23 0.23 8.41
CA GLN A 13 2.07 1.15 8.40
C GLN A 13 1.16 0.92 7.19
N ALA A 14 1.74 0.74 5.99
CA ALA A 14 0.96 0.43 4.79
C ALA A 14 0.20 -0.91 4.95
N LEU A 15 0.85 -1.92 5.52
CA LEU A 15 0.26 -3.23 5.75
C LEU A 15 -0.89 -3.18 6.77
N GLU A 16 -0.73 -2.42 7.85
CA GLU A 16 -1.77 -2.21 8.85
C GLU A 16 -3.01 -1.55 8.22
N GLN A 17 -2.82 -0.44 7.50
CA GLN A 17 -3.90 0.26 6.80
C GLN A 17 -4.59 -0.65 5.77
N PHE A 18 -3.81 -1.40 4.98
CA PHE A 18 -4.36 -2.33 4.00
C PHE A 18 -5.20 -3.43 4.65
N ARG A 19 -4.73 -4.02 5.76
CA ARG A 19 -5.48 -5.05 6.49
C ARG A 19 -6.80 -4.51 7.05
N TYR A 20 -6.80 -3.27 7.55
CA TYR A 20 -8.03 -2.61 7.98
C TYR A 20 -9.01 -2.44 6.81
N ASN A 21 -8.55 -1.89 5.67
CA ASN A 21 -9.38 -1.68 4.49
C ASN A 21 -9.93 -3.01 3.93
N TRP A 22 -9.09 -4.05 3.86
CA TRP A 22 -9.50 -5.37 3.39
C TRP A 22 -10.53 -6.01 4.32
N LYS A 23 -10.37 -5.86 5.64
CA LYS A 23 -11.38 -6.34 6.60
C LYS A 23 -12.70 -5.60 6.41
N ALA A 24 -12.66 -4.28 6.19
CA ALA A 24 -13.85 -3.46 5.99
C ALA A 24 -14.59 -3.76 4.68
N SER A 25 -13.90 -4.26 3.64
CA SER A 25 -14.55 -4.68 2.39
C SER A 25 -15.43 -5.93 2.54
N GLY A 26 -15.20 -6.73 3.59
CA GLY A 26 -15.90 -8.00 3.81
C GLY A 26 -15.49 -9.13 2.86
N SER A 27 -14.52 -8.91 1.97
CA SER A 27 -14.09 -9.91 0.99
C SER A 27 -13.18 -10.98 1.61
N THR A 28 -13.39 -12.22 1.20
CA THR A 28 -12.54 -13.37 1.54
C THR A 28 -11.72 -13.89 0.35
N ASP A 29 -11.81 -13.24 -0.82
CA ASP A 29 -11.11 -13.67 -2.03
C ASP A 29 -9.60 -13.39 -1.94
N LEU A 30 -8.80 -14.46 -1.97
CA LEU A 30 -7.34 -14.38 -1.83
C LEU A 30 -6.64 -13.82 -3.07
N VAL A 31 -7.16 -14.09 -4.27
CA VAL A 31 -6.59 -13.56 -5.51
C VAL A 31 -6.85 -12.06 -5.58
N ALA A 32 -8.09 -11.65 -5.33
CA ALA A 32 -8.45 -10.23 -5.28
C ALA A 32 -7.65 -9.47 -4.20
N LYS A 33 -7.34 -10.11 -3.06
CA LYS A 33 -6.51 -9.51 -2.01
C LYS A 33 -5.08 -9.21 -2.49
N ARG A 34 -4.49 -10.12 -3.25
CA ARG A 34 -3.14 -9.95 -3.80
C ARG A 34 -3.09 -8.81 -4.79
N GLU A 35 -4.04 -8.76 -5.71
CA GLU A 35 -4.17 -7.67 -6.69
C GLU A 35 -4.41 -6.33 -6.00
N ALA A 36 -5.32 -6.29 -5.01
CA ALA A 36 -5.61 -5.08 -4.26
C ALA A 36 -4.38 -4.54 -3.50
N TRP A 37 -3.50 -5.41 -2.98
CA TRP A 37 -2.24 -4.97 -2.37
C TRP A 37 -1.33 -4.27 -3.40
N GLY A 38 -1.22 -4.82 -4.60
CA GLY A 38 -0.48 -4.21 -5.70
C GLY A 38 -0.99 -2.81 -6.01
N ILE A 39 -2.29 -2.70 -6.28
CA ILE A 39 -2.97 -1.43 -6.59
C ILE A 39 -2.78 -0.41 -5.46
N PHE A 40 -2.97 -0.81 -4.21
CA PHE A 40 -2.82 0.07 -3.06
C PHE A 40 -1.40 0.64 -2.95
N THR A 41 -0.37 -0.18 -3.12
CA THR A 41 1.03 0.30 -3.05
C THR A 41 1.44 1.15 -4.25
N ASP A 42 0.86 0.91 -5.43
CA ASP A 42 1.04 1.76 -6.61
C ASP A 42 0.44 3.15 -6.37
N GLU A 43 -0.78 3.24 -5.80
CA GLU A 43 -1.42 4.50 -5.43
C GLU A 43 -0.60 5.28 -4.40
N LEU A 44 -0.08 4.60 -3.37
CA LEU A 44 0.82 5.22 -2.39
C LEU A 44 2.08 5.81 -3.05
N CYS A 45 2.62 5.14 -4.07
CA CYS A 45 3.78 5.62 -4.82
C CYS A 45 3.40 6.84 -5.69
N ARG A 46 2.29 6.73 -6.44
CA ARG A 46 1.76 7.78 -7.31
C ARG A 46 1.46 9.07 -6.56
N GLU A 47 0.95 8.98 -5.33
CA GLU A 47 0.63 10.13 -4.50
C GLU A 47 1.82 10.61 -3.63
N GLY A 48 2.97 9.93 -3.70
CA GLY A 48 4.20 10.35 -3.06
C GLY A 48 4.32 9.99 -1.57
N TYR A 49 3.43 9.15 -1.04
CA TYR A 49 3.53 8.61 0.33
C TYR A 49 4.72 7.65 0.49
N ILE A 50 5.07 6.94 -0.58
CA ILE A 50 6.28 6.11 -0.65
C ILE A 50 7.11 6.48 -1.88
N THR A 51 8.40 6.11 -1.88
CA THR A 51 9.27 6.26 -3.05
C THR A 51 9.06 5.08 -4.02
N MET A 52 9.43 5.29 -5.29
CA MET A 52 9.54 4.18 -6.26
C MET A 52 10.40 3.02 -5.72
N LYS A 53 11.54 3.33 -5.10
CA LYS A 53 12.40 2.32 -4.45
C LYS A 53 11.67 1.50 -3.37
N LYS A 54 10.78 2.10 -2.59
CA LYS A 54 9.98 1.37 -1.60
C LYS A 54 8.95 0.48 -2.31
N TYR A 55 8.22 1.02 -3.27
CA TYR A 55 7.26 0.28 -4.09
C TYR A 55 7.90 -0.97 -4.72
N GLU A 56 9.02 -0.80 -5.43
CA GLU A 56 9.74 -1.89 -6.10
C GLU A 56 10.36 -2.93 -5.15
N SER A 57 10.60 -2.57 -3.88
CA SER A 57 11.21 -3.48 -2.89
C SER A 57 10.21 -4.20 -2.00
N TRP A 58 8.92 -3.81 -2.01
CA TRP A 58 7.92 -4.43 -1.16
C TRP A 58 7.30 -5.66 -1.83
N SER A 59 7.69 -6.85 -1.36
CA SER A 59 6.99 -8.10 -1.71
C SER A 59 5.51 -8.10 -1.26
N ASN A 60 4.66 -8.77 -2.02
CA ASN A 60 3.27 -9.06 -1.65
C ASN A 60 3.24 -10.00 -0.43
N PRO A 61 2.60 -9.61 0.69
CA PRO A 61 2.55 -10.43 1.90
C PRO A 61 1.32 -11.36 1.96
N PHE A 62 0.55 -11.51 0.88
CA PHE A 62 -0.71 -12.28 0.81
C PHE A 62 -0.69 -13.36 -0.27
#